data_AF-K9YN59-F1
#
_entry.id   AF-K9YN59-F1
#
_cell.length_a   1.000
_cell.length_b   1.000
_cell.length_c   1.000
_cell.angle_alpha   90.00
_cell.angle_beta   90.00
_cell.angle_gamma   90.00
#
_symmetry.space_group_name_H-M   'P 1'
#
loop_
_entity.id
_entity.type
_entity.pdbx_description
1 polymer ?
#
loop_
_entity_poly.entity_id
_entity_poly.type
_entity_poly.pdbx_seq_one_letter_code
_entity_poly.pdbx_strand_id
1 'polypeptide(L)'
;MINTIKGLSTIKLSTSQIILMLGLSSLGILTGVTPEYHTQSNSFKISNQVLAQSFSDADLTRYAQAAIEIERLRRSTFANIESIVGQERSSQLACHQKDSINELPSNARTMMNDFCQNSEVIVRRNGLTMNQFNQITQQVRQDNELRSRLRDITRQL
;
A
#
# COMPACT_ATOMS: atom_id res chain seq x y z
N MET A 1 13.95 51.42 15.87
CA MET A 1 14.86 50.49 16.59
C MET A 1 15.56 49.61 15.56
N ILE A 2 16.83 49.87 15.24
CA ILE A 2 17.66 48.97 14.43
C ILE A 2 19.02 48.91 15.11
N ASN A 3 19.38 47.70 15.55
CA ASN A 3 20.49 47.43 16.47
C ASN A 3 21.71 46.93 15.67
N THR A 4 22.83 47.64 15.86
CA THR A 4 24.20 47.16 16.09
C THR A 4 24.78 46.00 15.26
N ILE A 5 25.81 46.31 14.45
CA ILE A 5 26.87 45.37 14.05
C ILE A 5 28.20 45.87 14.63
N LYS A 6 28.80 45.08 15.52
CA LYS A 6 30.21 45.12 15.97
C LYS A 6 30.68 43.67 15.92
N GLY A 7 31.88 43.27 15.51
CA GLY A 7 33.11 43.92 15.09
C GLY A 7 34.12 42.78 14.98
N LEU A 8 34.87 42.71 13.89
CA LEU A 8 35.95 41.73 13.70
C LEU A 8 37.11 42.09 14.64
N SER A 9 37.59 41.14 15.45
CA SER A 9 38.86 41.28 16.17
C SER A 9 39.78 40.12 15.84
N THR A 10 40.86 40.45 15.15
CA THR A 10 42.05 39.63 14.94
C THR A 10 42.83 39.51 16.25
N ILE A 11 43.24 38.29 16.62
CA ILE A 11 44.17 38.11 17.74
C ILE A 11 45.38 37.32 17.25
N LYS A 12 46.53 37.97 17.41
CA LYS A 12 47.85 37.61 16.92
C LYS A 12 48.45 36.44 17.71
N LEU A 13 49.13 35.57 16.96
CA LEU A 13 49.96 34.48 17.46
C LEU A 13 51.22 35.06 18.13
N SER A 14 51.52 34.62 19.36
CA SER A 14 52.79 34.89 20.05
C SER A 14 53.41 33.56 20.47
N THR A 15 54.64 33.36 20.03
CA THR A 15 55.48 32.17 20.21
C THR A 15 56.10 32.13 21.60
N SER A 16 56.35 30.89 22.06
CA SER A 16 57.27 30.51 23.15
C SER A 16 56.60 30.26 24.51
N GLN A 17 56.23 29.00 24.75
CA GLN A 17 56.85 28.16 25.78
C GLN A 17 56.35 26.71 25.63
N ILE A 18 57.32 25.81 25.45
CA ILE A 18 57.20 24.35 25.33
C ILE A 18 57.21 23.77 26.76
N ILE A 19 56.73 22.52 26.90
CA ILE A 19 56.79 21.59 28.06
C ILE A 19 55.41 21.52 28.75
N LEU A 20 54.68 20.41 28.85
CA LEU A 20 55.02 18.99 28.94
C LEU A 20 53.76 18.17 28.61
N MET A 21 53.93 17.07 27.88
CA MET A 21 53.28 15.75 28.04
C MET A 21 52.98 15.11 26.69
N LEU A 22 53.92 14.25 26.32
CA LEU A 22 53.79 13.22 25.31
C LEU A 22 52.67 12.26 25.71
N GLY A 23 51.59 12.26 24.92
CA GLY A 23 50.52 11.28 24.96
C GLY A 23 50.39 10.63 23.58
N LEU A 24 50.68 9.33 23.56
CA LEU A 24 50.69 8.35 22.47
C LEU A 24 50.05 8.70 21.11
N SER A 25 50.84 8.43 20.09
CA SER A 25 50.50 8.23 18.69
C SER A 25 49.13 7.60 18.46
N SER A 26 48.28 8.27 17.68
CA SER A 26 47.25 7.59 16.88
C SER A 26 47.57 7.75 15.41
N LEU A 27 47.85 6.62 14.76
CA LEU A 27 47.76 6.45 13.32
C LEU A 27 46.27 6.36 12.95
N GLY A 28 45.89 7.01 11.86
CA GLY A 28 44.56 6.92 11.28
C GLY A 28 44.42 7.78 10.02
N ILE A 29 45.27 7.52 9.01
CA ILE A 29 45.01 8.03 7.66
C ILE A 29 43.85 7.19 7.10
N LEU A 30 42.66 7.78 6.99
CA LEU A 30 41.65 7.58 5.94
C LEU A 30 40.32 8.09 6.49
N THR A 31 40.05 9.37 6.31
CA THR A 31 38.67 9.77 6.05
C THR A 31 38.68 10.40 4.68
N GLY A 32 38.54 9.53 3.67
CA GLY A 32 38.17 9.94 2.33
C GLY A 32 36.78 10.54 2.37
N VAL A 33 36.70 11.78 2.83
CA VAL A 33 35.51 12.61 2.67
C VAL A 33 35.61 13.28 1.32
N THR A 34 35.34 12.52 0.26
CA THR A 34 34.95 13.14 -1.00
C THR A 34 33.53 13.69 -0.81
N PRO A 35 33.26 14.99 -1.02
CA PRO A 35 31.89 15.48 -0.99
C PRO A 35 31.10 14.80 -2.11
N GLU A 36 30.20 13.90 -1.72
CA GLU A 36 29.26 13.29 -2.63
C GLU A 36 28.20 14.34 -2.97
N TYR A 37 28.36 14.97 -4.13
CA TYR A 37 27.31 15.81 -4.70
C TYR A 37 26.14 14.90 -5.09
N HIS A 38 25.17 14.75 -4.19
CA HIS A 38 23.87 14.21 -4.52
C HIS A 38 23.15 15.19 -5.45
N THR A 39 23.46 15.11 -6.75
CA THR A 39 22.51 15.57 -7.76
C THR A 39 21.38 14.55 -7.74
N GLN A 40 20.36 14.83 -6.94
CA GLN A 40 19.08 14.16 -7.04
C GLN A 40 18.48 14.54 -8.39
N SER A 41 18.95 13.85 -9.42
CA SER A 41 18.24 13.76 -10.69
C SER A 41 16.92 13.09 -10.33
N ASN A 42 15.87 13.90 -10.23
CA ASN A 42 14.52 13.42 -10.38
C ASN A 42 14.50 12.79 -11.78
N SER A 43 14.81 11.49 -11.85
CA SER A 43 14.51 10.71 -13.03
C SER A 43 13.00 10.77 -13.14
N PHE A 44 12.53 11.68 -14.00
CA PHE A 44 11.16 11.72 -14.43
C PHE A 44 10.98 10.42 -15.19
N LYS A 45 10.57 9.38 -14.47
CA LYS A 45 10.13 8.14 -15.07
C LYS A 45 8.84 8.50 -15.80
N ILE A 46 8.97 8.87 -17.07
CA ILE A 46 7.88 8.79 -18.02
C ILE A 46 7.62 7.30 -18.19
N SER A 47 6.89 6.74 -17.22
CA SER A 47 6.25 5.45 -17.40
C SER A 47 5.34 5.62 -18.60
N ASN A 48 5.49 4.78 -19.62
CA ASN A 48 4.57 4.69 -20.74
C ASN A 48 3.14 4.44 -20.20
N GLN A 49 2.40 5.51 -19.93
CA GLN A 49 0.99 5.48 -19.57
C GLN A 49 0.16 5.31 -20.83
N VAL A 50 0.27 4.15 -21.47
CA VAL A 50 -0.62 3.77 -22.58
C VAL A 50 -1.62 2.69 -22.14
N LEU A 51 -1.60 2.30 -20.85
CA LEU A 51 -2.61 1.41 -20.23
C LEU A 51 -3.15 1.91 -18.88
N ALA A 52 -2.80 3.11 -18.43
CA ALA A 52 -3.41 3.73 -17.25
C ALA A 52 -4.66 4.50 -17.67
N GLN A 53 -5.78 3.82 -17.91
CA GLN A 53 -7.05 4.45 -17.59
C GLN A 53 -7.04 4.63 -16.07
N SER A 54 -6.69 5.84 -15.60
CA SER A 54 -6.85 6.17 -14.19
C SER A 54 -8.31 5.97 -13.84
N PHE A 55 -8.61 5.06 -12.92
CA PHE A 55 -9.99 4.84 -12.48
C PHE A 55 -10.56 6.14 -11.94
N SER A 56 -11.74 6.52 -12.44
CA SER A 56 -12.43 7.71 -11.95
C SER A 56 -12.93 7.49 -10.51
N ASP A 57 -13.17 8.57 -9.77
CA ASP A 57 -13.76 8.47 -8.43
C ASP A 57 -15.15 7.82 -8.47
N ALA A 58 -15.89 7.99 -9.58
CA ALA A 58 -17.15 7.29 -9.80
C ALA A 58 -16.95 5.77 -9.95
N ASP A 59 -15.90 5.31 -10.65
CA ASP A 59 -15.58 3.88 -10.78
C ASP A 59 -15.18 3.29 -9.42
N LEU A 60 -14.36 4.02 -8.66
CA LEU A 60 -13.94 3.62 -7.32
C LEU A 60 -15.11 3.60 -6.33
N THR A 61 -16.06 4.52 -6.44
CA THR A 61 -17.28 4.55 -5.62
C THR A 61 -18.14 3.31 -5.90
N ARG A 62 -18.40 3.00 -7.17
CA ARG A 62 -19.16 1.80 -7.57
C ARG A 62 -18.46 0.51 -7.13
N TYR A 63 -17.13 0.48 -7.24
CA TYR A 63 -16.32 -0.63 -6.75
C TYR A 63 -16.42 -0.78 -5.23
N ALA A 64 -16.28 0.31 -4.46
CA ALA A 64 -16.38 0.29 -3.01
C ALA A 64 -17.75 -0.20 -2.54
N GLN A 65 -18.83 0.31 -3.14
CA GLN A 65 -20.20 -0.12 -2.85
C GLN A 65 -20.38 -1.63 -3.10
N ALA A 66 -19.93 -2.12 -4.26
CA ALA A 66 -19.98 -3.55 -4.57
C ALA A 66 -19.16 -4.39 -3.59
N ALA A 67 -17.92 -3.97 -3.28
CA ALA A 67 -17.02 -4.71 -2.40
C ALA A 67 -17.55 -4.78 -0.96
N ILE A 68 -18.12 -3.69 -0.43
CA ILE A 68 -18.74 -3.67 0.90
C ILE A 68 -19.93 -4.63 0.96
N GLU A 69 -20.79 -4.61 -0.07
CA GLU A 69 -21.96 -5.47 -0.11
C GLU A 69 -21.58 -6.96 -0.23
N ILE A 70 -20.59 -7.28 -1.09
CA ILE A 70 -20.02 -8.62 -1.21
C ILE A 70 -19.42 -9.06 0.13
N GLU A 71 -18.70 -8.19 0.84
CA GLU A 71 -18.11 -8.55 2.13
C GLU A 71 -19.18 -8.84 3.19
N ARG A 72 -20.29 -8.08 3.20
CA ARG A 72 -21.43 -8.38 4.09
C ARG A 72 -22.03 -9.75 3.78
N LEU A 73 -22.27 -10.03 2.49
CA LEU A 73 -22.76 -11.33 2.04
C LEU A 73 -21.78 -12.45 2.45
N ARG A 74 -20.49 -12.27 2.17
CA ARG A 74 -19.42 -13.23 2.51
C ARG A 74 -19.43 -13.56 4.00
N ARG A 75 -19.47 -12.55 4.87
CA ARG A 75 -19.51 -12.77 6.33
C ARG A 75 -20.71 -13.61 6.75
N SER A 76 -21.91 -13.31 6.24
CA SER A 76 -23.10 -14.11 6.57
C SER A 76 -23.03 -15.54 6.03
N THR A 77 -22.61 -15.72 4.77
CA THR A 77 -22.57 -17.03 4.14
C THR A 77 -21.47 -17.92 4.74
N PHE A 78 -20.29 -17.36 4.99
CA PHE A 78 -19.16 -18.12 5.52
C PHE A 78 -19.36 -18.51 6.99
N ALA A 79 -20.10 -17.71 7.78
CA ALA A 79 -20.50 -18.12 9.13
C ALA A 79 -21.38 -19.39 9.09
N ASN A 80 -22.34 -19.45 8.15
CA ASN A 80 -23.19 -20.63 7.99
C ASN A 80 -22.41 -21.84 7.46
N ILE A 81 -21.54 -21.64 6.46
CA ILE A 81 -20.69 -22.71 5.92
C ILE A 81 -19.74 -23.25 7.00
N GLU A 82 -19.11 -22.37 7.77
CA GLU A 82 -18.23 -22.73 8.89
C GLU A 82 -18.94 -23.61 9.91
N SER A 83 -20.21 -23.36 10.21
CA SER A 83 -20.99 -24.20 11.12
C SER A 83 -21.18 -25.65 10.61
N ILE A 84 -20.99 -25.89 9.30
CA ILE A 84 -21.16 -27.19 8.66
C ILE A 84 -19.82 -27.90 8.47
N VAL A 85 -18.79 -27.19 8.01
CA VAL A 85 -17.51 -27.80 7.59
C VAL A 85 -16.33 -27.42 8.47
N GLY A 86 -16.54 -26.57 9.48
CA GLY A 86 -15.48 -26.04 10.33
C GLY A 86 -14.71 -24.87 9.69
N GLN A 87 -13.99 -24.15 10.53
CA GLN A 87 -13.28 -22.91 10.17
C GLN A 87 -12.18 -23.16 9.14
N GLU A 88 -11.37 -24.20 9.35
CA GLU A 88 -10.24 -24.52 8.48
C GLU A 88 -10.70 -24.75 7.03
N ARG A 89 -11.68 -25.62 6.85
CA ARG A 89 -12.25 -25.92 5.52
C ARG A 89 -12.90 -24.68 4.90
N SER A 90 -13.69 -23.94 5.68
CA SER A 90 -14.38 -22.72 5.23
C SER A 90 -13.40 -21.65 4.72
N SER A 91 -12.27 -21.46 5.40
CA SER A 91 -11.26 -20.45 5.05
C SER A 91 -10.55 -20.67 3.72
N GLN A 92 -10.57 -21.90 3.21
CA GLN A 92 -9.91 -22.28 1.95
C GLN A 92 -10.82 -22.13 0.72
N LEU A 93 -12.11 -21.82 0.92
CA LEU A 93 -13.09 -21.76 -0.17
C LEU A 93 -12.95 -20.48 -0.98
N ALA A 94 -12.95 -20.62 -2.30
CA ALA A 94 -12.98 -19.50 -3.23
C ALA A 94 -13.79 -19.86 -4.48
N CYS A 95 -14.51 -18.87 -5.04
CA CYS A 95 -15.39 -19.09 -6.21
C CYS A 95 -14.70 -19.66 -7.45
N HIS A 96 -13.39 -19.45 -7.60
CA HIS A 96 -12.63 -19.99 -8.72
C HIS A 96 -12.18 -21.45 -8.51
N GLN A 97 -12.30 -22.00 -7.31
CA GLN A 97 -11.86 -23.36 -6.96
C GLN A 97 -13.04 -24.34 -6.98
N LYS A 98 -13.51 -24.69 -8.19
CA LYS A 98 -14.69 -25.55 -8.37
C LYS A 98 -14.57 -26.92 -7.70
N ASP A 99 -13.39 -27.52 -7.71
CA ASP A 99 -13.17 -28.84 -7.10
C ASP A 99 -13.37 -28.78 -5.58
N SER A 100 -12.80 -27.77 -4.91
CA SER A 100 -12.99 -27.52 -3.48
C SER A 100 -14.47 -27.33 -3.11
N ILE A 101 -15.24 -26.65 -3.98
CA ILE A 101 -16.69 -26.47 -3.80
C ILE A 101 -17.44 -27.80 -3.99
N ASN A 102 -17.07 -28.60 -5.00
CA ASN A 102 -17.72 -29.88 -5.30
C ASN A 102 -17.53 -30.93 -4.19
N GLU A 103 -16.47 -30.81 -3.40
CA GLU A 103 -16.21 -31.65 -2.23
C GLU A 103 -17.04 -31.25 -0.99
N LEU A 104 -17.72 -30.10 -1.01
CA LEU A 104 -18.57 -29.67 0.11
C LEU A 104 -19.82 -30.54 0.25
N PRO A 105 -20.32 -30.73 1.49
CA PRO A 105 -21.68 -31.22 1.72
C PRO A 105 -22.71 -30.42 0.92
N SER A 106 -23.81 -31.06 0.49
CA SER A 106 -24.77 -30.48 -0.47
C SER A 106 -25.32 -29.10 -0.04
N ASN A 107 -25.59 -28.92 1.25
CA ASN A 107 -26.04 -27.64 1.82
C ASN A 107 -24.96 -26.54 1.73
N ALA A 108 -23.73 -26.82 2.15
CA ALA A 108 -22.60 -25.88 2.08
C ALA A 108 -22.22 -25.55 0.63
N ARG A 109 -22.31 -26.54 -0.26
CA ARG A 109 -22.09 -26.37 -1.71
C ARG A 109 -23.10 -25.40 -2.32
N THR A 110 -24.38 -25.57 -2.00
CA THR A 110 -25.45 -24.68 -2.48
C THR A 110 -25.20 -23.25 -2.00
N MET A 111 -24.91 -23.06 -0.70
CA MET A 111 -24.58 -21.75 -0.15
C MET A 111 -23.37 -21.09 -0.83
N MET A 112 -22.34 -21.87 -1.15
CA MET A 112 -21.15 -21.35 -1.81
C MET A 112 -21.44 -20.97 -3.27
N ASN A 113 -22.20 -21.77 -4.00
CA ASN A 113 -22.63 -21.45 -5.36
C ASN A 113 -23.50 -20.18 -5.39
N ASP A 114 -24.45 -20.06 -4.47
CA ASP A 114 -25.29 -18.88 -4.32
C ASP A 114 -24.46 -17.64 -3.99
N PHE A 115 -23.47 -17.75 -3.09
CA PHE A 115 -22.53 -16.66 -2.79
C PHE A 115 -21.79 -16.19 -4.04
N CYS A 116 -21.27 -17.11 -4.85
CA CYS A 116 -20.53 -16.77 -6.07
C CYS A 116 -21.43 -16.08 -7.09
N GLN A 117 -22.62 -16.64 -7.35
CA GLN A 117 -23.58 -16.05 -8.28
C GLN A 117 -24.05 -14.67 -7.82
N ASN A 118 -24.39 -14.52 -6.54
CA ASN A 118 -24.86 -13.26 -5.99
C ASN A 118 -23.76 -12.20 -5.99
N SER A 119 -22.50 -12.58 -5.77
CA SER A 119 -21.36 -11.66 -5.89
C SER A 119 -21.26 -11.08 -7.31
N GLU A 120 -21.43 -11.89 -8.35
CA GLU A 120 -21.45 -11.41 -9.74
C GLU A 120 -22.65 -10.50 -10.04
N VAL A 121 -23.81 -10.77 -9.44
CA VAL A 121 -25.00 -9.91 -9.54
C VAL A 121 -24.75 -8.56 -8.87
N ILE A 122 -24.16 -8.56 -7.66
CA ILE A 122 -23.81 -7.34 -6.94
C ILE A 122 -22.86 -6.47 -7.78
N VAL A 123 -21.81 -7.05 -8.37
CA VAL A 123 -20.88 -6.32 -9.25
C VAL A 123 -21.65 -5.66 -10.41
N ARG A 124 -22.50 -6.42 -11.12
CA ARG A 124 -23.26 -5.91 -12.27
C ARG A 124 -24.28 -4.84 -11.89
N ARG A 125 -25.00 -5.01 -10.78
CA ARG A 125 -25.97 -4.03 -10.26
C ARG A 125 -25.30 -2.70 -9.94
N ASN A 126 -24.06 -2.72 -9.45
CA ASN A 126 -23.28 -1.51 -9.19
C ASN A 126 -22.66 -0.92 -10.47
N GLY A 127 -23.08 -1.34 -11.66
CA GLY A 127 -22.63 -0.75 -12.92
C GLY A 127 -21.17 -1.07 -13.27
N LEU A 128 -20.68 -2.23 -12.83
CA LEU A 128 -19.36 -2.75 -13.19
C LEU A 128 -19.49 -4.07 -13.93
N THR A 129 -18.60 -4.31 -14.88
CA THR A 129 -18.34 -5.66 -15.39
C THR A 129 -17.43 -6.42 -14.42
N MET A 130 -17.45 -7.75 -14.47
CA MET A 130 -16.51 -8.58 -13.71
C MET A 130 -15.04 -8.23 -14.02
N ASN A 131 -14.74 -7.90 -15.28
CA ASN A 131 -13.39 -7.50 -15.69
C ASN A 131 -12.97 -6.19 -14.99
N GLN A 132 -13.81 -5.15 -15.03
CA GLN A 132 -13.53 -3.87 -14.35
C GLN A 132 -13.35 -4.05 -12.84
N PHE A 133 -14.23 -4.82 -12.19
CA PHE A 133 -14.10 -5.10 -10.76
C PHE A 133 -12.77 -5.80 -10.43
N ASN A 134 -12.39 -6.81 -11.22
CA ASN A 134 -11.14 -7.54 -11.05
C ASN A 134 -9.90 -6.67 -11.37
N GLN A 135 -9.99 -5.78 -12.35
CA GLN A 135 -8.93 -4.83 -12.67
C GLN A 135 -8.71 -3.85 -11.52
N ILE A 136 -9.78 -3.23 -11.00
CA ILE A 136 -9.69 -2.33 -9.83
C ILE A 136 -9.12 -3.10 -8.63
N THR A 137 -9.60 -4.32 -8.37
CA THR A 137 -9.09 -5.19 -7.29
C THR A 137 -7.57 -5.40 -7.38
N GLN A 138 -7.07 -5.71 -8.58
CA GLN A 138 -5.64 -5.93 -8.80
C GLN A 138 -4.83 -4.64 -8.66
N GLN A 139 -5.30 -3.54 -9.25
CA GLN A 139 -4.60 -2.27 -9.24
C GLN A 139 -4.53 -1.66 -7.83
N VAL A 140 -5.61 -1.75 -7.03
CA VAL A 140 -5.62 -1.28 -5.64
C VAL A 140 -4.58 -2.00 -4.76
N ARG A 141 -4.25 -3.25 -5.08
CA ARG A 141 -3.21 -4.00 -4.35
C ARG A 141 -1.81 -3.50 -4.68
N GLN A 142 -1.59 -3.02 -5.91
CA GLN A 142 -0.28 -2.66 -6.45
C GLN A 142 0.01 -1.15 -6.32
N ASP A 143 -1.03 -0.32 -6.37
CA ASP A 143 -0.94 1.13 -6.38
C ASP A 143 -1.35 1.73 -5.02
N ASN A 144 -0.38 2.38 -4.36
CA ASN A 144 -0.57 3.01 -3.05
C ASN A 144 -1.47 4.26 -3.12
N GLU A 145 -1.38 5.04 -4.19
CA GLU A 145 -2.18 6.25 -4.38
C GLU A 145 -3.64 5.86 -4.61
N LEU A 146 -3.87 4.90 -5.50
CA LEU A 146 -5.21 4.35 -5.76
C LEU A 146 -5.83 3.76 -4.49
N ARG A 147 -5.05 3.03 -3.70
CA ARG A 147 -5.49 2.49 -2.40
C ARG A 147 -5.84 3.59 -1.41
N SER A 148 -5.12 4.71 -1.42
CA SER A 148 -5.46 5.86 -0.56
C SER A 148 -6.78 6.50 -0.99
N ARG A 149 -6.95 6.78 -2.28
CA ARG A 149 -8.19 7.34 -2.84
C ARG A 149 -9.40 6.47 -2.54
N LEU A 150 -9.29 5.16 -2.79
CA LEU A 150 -10.36 4.20 -2.49
C LEU A 150 -10.74 4.23 -1.00
N ARG A 151 -9.77 4.30 -0.10
CA ARG A 151 -10.03 4.38 1.34
C ARG A 151 -10.75 5.67 1.71
N ASP A 152 -10.38 6.80 1.13
CA ASP A 152 -11.03 8.09 1.40
C ASP A 152 -12.49 8.09 0.91
N ILE A 153 -12.76 7.53 -0.27
CA ILE A 153 -14.11 7.30 -0.80
C ILE A 153 -14.91 6.38 0.14
N THR A 154 -14.31 5.26 0.55
CA THR A 154 -14.98 4.25 1.38
C THR A 154 -15.42 4.80 2.74
N ARG A 155 -14.69 5.78 3.32
CA ARG A 155 -15.09 6.42 4.59
C ARG A 155 -16.34 7.30 4.48
N GLN A 156 -16.74 7.67 3.26
CA GLN A 156 -17.89 8.53 3.00
C GLN A 156 -19.16 7.73 2.66
N LEU A 157 -19.06 6.41 2.56
CA LEU A 157 -20.15 5.47 2.32
C LEU A 157 -20.73 4.95 3.65
#